data_AF-A0A354BGH3-F1
#
_entry.id   AF-A0A354BGH3-F1
#
_cell.length_a   1.000
_cell.length_b   1.000
_cell.length_c   1.000
_cell.angle_alpha   90.00
_cell.angle_beta   90.00
_cell.angle_gamma   90.00
#
_symmetry.space_group_name_H-M   'P 1'
#
loop_
_entity.id
_entity.type
_entity.pdbx_description
1 polymer ?
#
loop_
_entity_poly.entity_id
_entity_poly.type
_entity_poly.pdbx_seq_one_letter_code
_entity_poly.pdbx_strand_id
1 'polypeptide(L)'
;EMPEPFEQLVKKALEFSLYAHRPDGLIPALSDGDSRCFLDLLQQGYDLYGGEALLYVASRGAQGQPPTVRSKGFPDSGYYVLRSGWGDQTEAYQDERYLIFDCGPLGAGNHGHLDLLSFEAYAYGTPLIIDPGRYTYDESGPVNWRVRFRNTAAHNTVLVDGRNQTRYEWKKSRFKISGPEPDRSMVAFVSKPGLDYLHGIARSYEYPAIHGRKVLFINGEYWVILDLLRADESHRYDLHFHLAPPAQGEVSLSVSHDTLSVYSPKLVLAQPLVPTVRPSIEEGFVSTSYGKKERAPIVRLTQDASSTCFLTVVYPYKNTAPKISVEAPPTSGDLRRLLDGRQ
;
A
#
# COMPACT_ATOMS: atom_id res chain seq x y z
N GLU A 1 -17.03 -4.43 -36.30
CA GLU A 1 -16.48 -3.76 -35.11
C GLU A 1 -16.98 -4.44 -33.83
N MET A 2 -16.48 -4.02 -32.65
CA MET A 2 -17.07 -4.43 -31.36
C MET A 2 -18.22 -3.49 -30.98
N PRO A 3 -19.16 -3.89 -30.10
CA PRO A 3 -20.16 -2.97 -29.58
C PRO A 3 -19.50 -1.84 -28.78
N GLU A 4 -19.89 -0.58 -28.99
CA GLU A 4 -19.33 0.58 -28.29
C GLU A 4 -19.24 0.39 -26.76
N PRO A 5 -20.26 -0.14 -26.05
CA PRO A 5 -20.16 -0.35 -24.59
C PRO A 5 -19.01 -1.28 -24.18
N PHE A 6 -18.62 -2.23 -25.04
CA PHE A 6 -17.46 -3.10 -24.80
C PHE A 6 -16.16 -2.31 -24.97
N GLU A 7 -16.03 -1.49 -26.01
CA GLU A 7 -14.83 -0.67 -26.21
C GLU A 7 -14.62 0.33 -25.08
N GLN A 8 -15.68 0.93 -24.54
CA GLN A 8 -15.59 1.85 -23.39
C GLN A 8 -15.11 1.11 -22.13
N LEU A 9 -15.46 -0.17 -21.95
CA LEU A 9 -14.92 -1.00 -20.86
C LEU A 9 -13.45 -1.35 -21.09
N VAL A 10 -13.03 -1.66 -22.32
CA VAL A 10 -11.60 -1.88 -22.64
C VAL A 10 -10.79 -0.61 -22.39
N LYS A 11 -11.29 0.57 -22.80
CA LYS A 11 -10.63 1.87 -22.57
C LYS A 11 -10.50 2.18 -21.06
N LYS A 12 -11.50 1.83 -20.24
CA LYS A 12 -11.38 1.90 -18.76
C LYS A 12 -10.35 0.92 -18.19
N ALA A 13 -10.27 -0.31 -18.72
CA ALA A 13 -9.28 -1.30 -18.28
C ALA A 13 -7.84 -0.87 -18.65
N LEU A 14 -7.66 -0.26 -19.83
CA LEU A 14 -6.40 0.35 -20.24
C LEU A 14 -6.05 1.57 -19.38
N GLU A 15 -7.02 2.42 -19.00
CA GLU A 15 -6.77 3.50 -18.04
C GLU A 15 -6.31 2.94 -16.67
N PHE A 16 -7.00 1.93 -16.13
CA PHE A 16 -6.55 1.29 -14.88
C PHE A 16 -5.13 0.71 -15.01
N SER A 17 -4.85 0.00 -16.10
CA SER A 17 -3.52 -0.58 -16.34
C SER A 17 -2.44 0.50 -16.47
N LEU A 18 -2.73 1.64 -17.13
CA LEU A 18 -1.83 2.78 -17.24
C LEU A 18 -1.44 3.32 -15.85
N TYR A 19 -2.41 3.57 -14.98
CA TYR A 19 -2.13 4.10 -13.63
C TYR A 19 -1.58 3.05 -12.66
N ALA A 20 -1.86 1.76 -12.85
CA ALA A 20 -1.39 0.69 -11.96
C ALA A 20 0.10 0.33 -12.17
N HIS A 21 0.75 0.82 -13.22
CA HIS A 21 2.19 0.63 -13.40
C HIS A 21 2.99 1.57 -12.51
N ARG A 22 3.89 0.98 -11.70
CA ARG A 22 4.97 1.70 -11.04
C ARG A 22 5.96 2.22 -12.10
N PRO A 23 6.79 3.23 -11.77
CA PRO A 23 7.79 3.78 -12.70
C PRO A 23 8.86 2.80 -13.21
N ASP A 24 9.08 1.66 -12.55
CA ASP A 24 9.93 0.57 -13.05
C ASP A 24 9.32 -0.16 -14.27
N GLY A 25 8.03 0.04 -14.55
CA GLY A 25 7.29 -0.68 -15.59
C GLY A 25 6.65 -1.99 -15.11
N LEU A 26 6.61 -2.25 -13.80
CA LEU A 26 5.92 -3.38 -13.18
C LEU A 26 4.63 -2.92 -12.50
N ILE A 27 3.65 -3.82 -12.37
CA ILE A 27 2.50 -3.59 -11.49
C ILE A 27 2.75 -4.14 -10.07
N PRO A 28 2.13 -3.55 -9.03
CA PRO A 28 2.01 -4.11 -7.68
C PRO A 28 1.50 -5.55 -7.64
N ALA A 29 1.93 -6.33 -6.64
CA ALA A 29 1.64 -7.77 -6.56
C ALA A 29 0.25 -8.11 -5.95
N LEU A 30 -0.74 -7.23 -6.18
CA LEU A 30 -2.04 -7.20 -5.48
C LEU A 30 -2.74 -8.56 -5.44
N SER A 31 -3.07 -9.02 -4.23
CA SER A 31 -3.80 -10.28 -4.02
C SER A 31 -3.18 -11.45 -4.81
N ASP A 32 -3.94 -12.21 -5.61
CA ASP A 32 -3.40 -13.30 -6.44
C ASP A 32 -2.68 -12.85 -7.73
N GLY A 33 -2.13 -11.64 -7.74
CA GLY A 33 -1.19 -11.13 -8.75
C GLY A 33 0.22 -11.73 -8.67
N ASP A 34 0.99 -11.45 -9.72
CA ASP A 34 2.46 -11.51 -9.73
C ASP A 34 2.95 -10.10 -10.12
N SER A 35 4.09 -9.64 -9.61
CA SER A 35 4.69 -8.33 -9.96
C SER A 35 5.29 -8.37 -11.37
N ARG A 36 4.45 -8.25 -12.40
CA ARG A 36 4.79 -8.37 -13.83
C ARG A 36 4.81 -7.03 -14.55
N CYS A 37 5.53 -6.98 -15.67
CA CYS A 37 5.44 -5.93 -16.67
C CYS A 37 4.23 -6.17 -17.58
N PHE A 38 3.40 -5.14 -17.82
CA PHE A 38 2.34 -5.16 -18.82
C PHE A 38 2.43 -3.94 -19.77
N LEU A 39 3.62 -3.34 -19.94
CA LEU A 39 3.82 -2.23 -20.86
C LEU A 39 3.48 -2.60 -22.32
N ASP A 40 3.74 -3.85 -22.73
CA ASP A 40 3.37 -4.39 -24.04
C ASP A 40 1.84 -4.37 -24.27
N LEU A 41 1.03 -4.46 -23.21
CA LEU A 41 -0.43 -4.33 -23.27
C LEU A 41 -0.86 -2.87 -23.47
N LEU A 42 -0.13 -1.92 -22.90
CA LEU A 42 -0.36 -0.49 -23.13
C LEU A 42 0.06 -0.07 -24.55
N GLN A 43 1.14 -0.64 -25.09
CA GLN A 43 1.51 -0.47 -26.50
C GLN A 43 0.41 -1.00 -27.42
N GLN A 44 -0.06 -2.24 -27.22
CA GLN A 44 -1.22 -2.77 -27.97
C GLN A 44 -2.48 -1.93 -27.80
N GLY A 45 -2.69 -1.34 -26.61
CA GLY A 45 -3.78 -0.39 -26.36
C GLY A 45 -3.67 0.88 -27.23
N TYR A 46 -2.46 1.44 -27.35
CA TYR A 46 -2.18 2.56 -28.26
C TYR A 46 -2.33 2.16 -29.73
N ASP A 47 -1.81 0.99 -30.14
CA ASP A 47 -1.87 0.53 -31.53
C ASP A 47 -3.32 0.29 -32.01
N LEU A 48 -4.24 -0.06 -31.08
CA LEU A 48 -5.65 -0.32 -31.36
C LEU A 48 -6.58 0.87 -31.17
N TYR A 49 -6.30 1.75 -30.20
CA TYR A 49 -7.22 2.84 -29.79
C TYR A 49 -6.60 4.25 -29.82
N GLY A 50 -5.31 4.36 -30.13
CA GLY A 50 -4.53 5.59 -30.00
C GLY A 50 -4.36 6.03 -28.56
N GLY A 51 -3.98 7.31 -28.37
CA GLY A 51 -3.88 7.95 -27.06
C GLY A 51 -2.46 8.03 -26.54
N GLU A 52 -1.83 9.19 -26.73
CA GLU A 52 -0.44 9.50 -26.38
C GLU A 52 0.00 9.07 -24.97
N ALA A 53 -0.93 9.08 -24.01
CA ALA A 53 -0.71 8.67 -22.63
C ALA A 53 -0.40 7.17 -22.46
N LEU A 54 -0.98 6.30 -23.31
CA LEU A 54 -0.69 4.86 -23.33
C LEU A 54 0.72 4.62 -23.87
N LEU A 55 1.08 5.26 -24.99
CA LEU A 55 2.43 5.23 -25.56
C LEU A 55 3.47 5.79 -24.57
N TYR A 56 3.14 6.83 -23.83
CA TYR A 56 4.03 7.44 -22.84
C TYR A 56 4.34 6.51 -21.68
N VAL A 57 3.34 5.84 -21.10
CA VAL A 57 3.60 4.87 -20.03
C VAL A 57 4.26 3.60 -20.58
N ALA A 58 3.85 3.09 -21.75
CA ALA A 58 4.49 1.95 -22.42
C ALA A 58 6.00 2.19 -22.69
N SER A 59 6.35 3.38 -23.15
CA SER A 59 7.73 3.80 -23.45
C SER A 59 8.49 4.37 -22.25
N ARG A 60 7.88 4.39 -21.04
CA ARG A 60 8.44 4.98 -19.81
C ARG A 60 8.93 6.42 -19.99
N GLY A 61 8.10 7.22 -20.67
CA GLY A 61 8.30 8.64 -20.92
C GLY A 61 9.16 9.00 -22.14
N ALA A 62 9.60 8.02 -22.93
CA ALA A 62 10.46 8.26 -24.10
C ALA A 62 9.70 8.68 -25.38
N GLN A 63 8.40 8.41 -25.47
CA GLN A 63 7.52 8.71 -26.62
C GLN A 63 6.12 9.13 -26.15
N GLY A 64 5.25 9.63 -27.03
CA GLY A 64 3.89 10.04 -26.66
C GLY A 64 3.86 11.33 -25.82
N GLN A 65 2.89 11.45 -24.91
CA GLN A 65 2.69 12.61 -24.01
C GLN A 65 2.23 12.16 -22.63
N PRO A 66 2.68 12.80 -21.53
CA PRO A 66 2.35 12.38 -20.17
C PRO A 66 0.84 12.54 -19.87
N PRO A 67 0.24 11.66 -19.05
CA PRO A 67 -1.11 11.86 -18.53
C PRO A 67 -1.23 13.18 -17.75
N THR A 68 -2.28 13.96 -18.03
CA THR A 68 -2.52 15.28 -17.41
C THR A 68 -2.92 15.21 -15.93
N VAL A 69 -3.27 14.01 -15.44
CA VAL A 69 -3.60 13.74 -14.05
C VAL A 69 -2.49 12.85 -13.47
N ARG A 70 -1.91 13.27 -12.33
CA ARG A 70 -0.87 12.50 -11.63
C ARG A 70 -1.45 11.39 -10.76
N SER A 71 -2.47 11.71 -9.96
CA SER A 71 -3.07 10.82 -8.96
C SER A 71 -4.53 10.52 -9.31
N LYS A 72 -4.93 9.24 -9.28
CA LYS A 72 -6.20 8.74 -9.83
C LYS A 72 -6.83 7.70 -8.91
N GLY A 73 -8.14 7.84 -8.66
CA GLY A 73 -8.95 6.85 -7.95
C GLY A 73 -9.82 6.03 -8.90
N PHE A 74 -9.97 4.73 -8.60
CA PHE A 74 -10.80 3.78 -9.33
C PHE A 74 -11.84 3.18 -8.38
N PRO A 75 -12.98 3.85 -8.14
CA PRO A 75 -13.90 3.49 -7.05
C PRO A 75 -14.57 2.12 -7.23
N ASP A 76 -14.76 1.66 -8.47
CA ASP A 76 -15.38 0.36 -8.76
C ASP A 76 -14.51 -0.84 -8.32
N SER A 77 -13.18 -0.69 -8.41
CA SER A 77 -12.20 -1.66 -7.90
C SER A 77 -11.63 -1.27 -6.53
N GLY A 78 -11.88 -0.04 -6.08
CA GLY A 78 -11.38 0.55 -4.83
C GLY A 78 -9.87 0.75 -4.75
N TYR A 79 -9.15 0.79 -5.88
CA TYR A 79 -7.73 1.14 -5.90
C TYR A 79 -7.50 2.62 -6.15
N TYR A 80 -6.52 3.21 -5.45
CA TYR A 80 -6.22 4.64 -5.50
C TYR A 80 -4.72 4.86 -5.63
N VAL A 81 -4.31 5.56 -6.70
CA VAL A 81 -2.90 5.80 -7.04
C VAL A 81 -2.54 7.26 -6.75
N LEU A 82 -1.46 7.45 -6.00
CA LEU A 82 -0.81 8.75 -5.75
C LEU A 82 0.54 8.80 -6.48
N ARG A 83 0.81 9.88 -7.23
CA ARG A 83 2.12 10.10 -7.91
C ARG A 83 2.55 11.57 -7.86
N SER A 84 3.86 11.83 -7.88
CA SER A 84 4.39 13.20 -8.08
C SER A 84 4.10 13.70 -9.49
N GLY A 85 4.33 12.84 -10.49
CA GLY A 85 4.05 13.14 -11.88
C GLY A 85 4.33 11.93 -12.78
N TRP A 86 4.89 12.23 -13.95
CA TRP A 86 5.19 11.29 -15.01
C TRP A 86 6.61 11.50 -15.59
N GLY A 87 7.48 12.22 -14.88
CA GLY A 87 8.78 12.67 -15.36
C GLY A 87 8.71 13.98 -16.15
N ASP A 88 9.74 14.80 -16.02
CA ASP A 88 9.94 16.04 -16.77
C ASP A 88 11.44 16.35 -16.98
N GLN A 89 11.83 17.62 -17.08
CA GLN A 89 13.24 18.03 -17.22
C GLN A 89 14.01 18.07 -15.89
N THR A 90 13.33 17.91 -14.76
CA THR A 90 13.85 18.02 -13.39
C THR A 90 13.77 16.70 -12.63
N GLU A 91 12.76 15.88 -12.89
CA GLU A 91 12.58 14.55 -12.32
C GLU A 91 12.50 13.49 -13.44
N ALA A 92 13.26 12.40 -13.32
CA ALA A 92 13.28 11.36 -14.36
C ALA A 92 12.08 10.41 -14.20
N TYR A 93 11.55 9.85 -15.30
CA TYR A 93 10.38 8.97 -15.26
C TYR A 93 10.51 7.87 -14.20
N GLN A 94 11.62 7.13 -14.16
CA GLN A 94 11.82 6.06 -13.18
C GLN A 94 12.12 6.56 -11.74
N ASP A 95 12.49 7.83 -11.57
CA ASP A 95 12.72 8.42 -10.26
C ASP A 95 11.43 8.95 -9.61
N GLU A 96 10.35 9.08 -10.40
CA GLU A 96 9.01 9.37 -9.92
C GLU A 96 8.61 8.51 -8.72
N ARG A 97 7.77 9.11 -7.88
CA ARG A 97 7.31 8.50 -6.65
C ARG A 97 5.86 8.09 -6.82
N TYR A 98 5.53 6.93 -6.27
CA TYR A 98 4.29 6.21 -6.55
C TYR A 98 3.83 5.50 -5.29
N LEU A 99 2.54 5.62 -4.98
CA LEU A 99 1.86 4.81 -3.98
C LEU A 99 0.54 4.30 -4.56
N ILE A 100 0.26 2.99 -4.43
CA ILE A 100 -1.08 2.44 -4.64
C ILE A 100 -1.69 2.10 -3.29
N PHE A 101 -2.96 2.42 -3.10
CA PHE A 101 -3.71 2.17 -1.88
C PHE A 101 -4.94 1.31 -2.18
N ASP A 102 -5.18 0.30 -1.33
CA ASP A 102 -6.37 -0.53 -1.41
C ASP A 102 -7.51 -0.04 -0.49
N CYS A 103 -8.70 0.09 -1.07
CA CYS A 103 -9.97 0.12 -0.36
C CYS A 103 -11.02 -0.65 -1.18
N GLY A 104 -10.59 -1.76 -1.80
CA GLY A 104 -11.31 -2.57 -2.77
C GLY A 104 -12.25 -3.62 -2.17
N PRO A 105 -13.12 -4.21 -2.99
CA PRO A 105 -13.81 -5.44 -2.63
C PRO A 105 -12.82 -6.58 -2.47
N LEU A 106 -13.07 -7.44 -1.48
CA LEU A 106 -12.37 -8.71 -1.28
C LEU A 106 -12.48 -9.67 -2.48
N GLY A 107 -13.48 -9.42 -3.34
CA GLY A 107 -13.57 -9.98 -4.67
C GLY A 107 -14.11 -11.41 -4.71
N ALA A 108 -14.43 -11.85 -5.93
CA ALA A 108 -14.96 -13.19 -6.17
C ALA A 108 -13.85 -14.25 -6.25
N GLY A 109 -14.25 -15.53 -6.14
CA GLY A 109 -13.40 -16.66 -6.50
C GLY A 109 -12.33 -17.07 -5.48
N ASN A 110 -12.27 -16.47 -4.28
CA ASN A 110 -11.26 -16.74 -3.25
C ASN A 110 -9.83 -16.36 -3.70
N HIS A 111 -9.70 -15.34 -4.57
CA HIS A 111 -8.43 -14.80 -5.06
C HIS A 111 -7.94 -13.52 -4.34
N GLY A 112 -8.83 -12.73 -3.74
CA GLY A 112 -8.47 -11.58 -2.90
C GLY A 112 -7.74 -12.01 -1.62
N HIS A 113 -6.86 -11.17 -1.08
CA HIS A 113 -6.14 -11.42 0.16
C HIS A 113 -6.85 -10.76 1.34
N LEU A 114 -6.21 -10.62 2.49
CA LEU A 114 -6.83 -10.04 3.70
C LEU A 114 -6.13 -8.70 4.01
N ASP A 115 -6.05 -7.91 2.94
CA ASP A 115 -5.14 -6.81 2.65
C ASP A 115 -5.82 -5.43 2.66
N LEU A 116 -7.03 -5.31 3.20
CA LEU A 116 -7.80 -4.06 3.17
C LEU A 116 -7.03 -2.91 3.86
N LEU A 117 -7.01 -1.75 3.22
CA LEU A 117 -6.22 -0.56 3.58
C LEU A 117 -4.69 -0.74 3.45
N SER A 118 -4.19 -1.82 2.84
CA SER A 118 -2.77 -1.98 2.47
C SER A 118 -2.35 -0.99 1.37
N PHE A 119 -1.03 -0.90 1.14
CA PHE A 119 -0.43 -0.10 0.08
C PHE A 119 0.91 -0.68 -0.39
N GLU A 120 1.35 -0.31 -1.60
CA GLU A 120 2.78 -0.33 -1.98
C GLU A 120 3.28 1.10 -2.12
N ALA A 121 4.57 1.35 -1.83
CA ALA A 121 5.24 2.61 -2.09
C ALA A 121 6.58 2.41 -2.83
N TYR A 122 6.83 3.26 -3.81
CA TYR A 122 7.97 3.24 -4.73
C TYR A 122 8.52 4.65 -4.90
N ALA A 123 9.84 4.79 -5.04
CA ALA A 123 10.49 6.04 -5.43
C ALA A 123 11.86 5.76 -6.04
N TYR A 124 12.39 6.72 -6.83
CA TYR A 124 13.83 6.81 -7.09
C TYR A 124 14.44 5.51 -7.66
N GLY A 125 13.73 4.89 -8.61
CA GLY A 125 14.13 3.65 -9.27
C GLY A 125 13.88 2.35 -8.51
N THR A 126 13.23 2.34 -7.34
CA THR A 126 13.00 1.11 -6.54
C THR A 126 11.65 1.07 -5.81
N PRO A 127 11.04 -0.14 -5.66
CA PRO A 127 10.08 -0.39 -4.59
C PRO A 127 10.73 -0.15 -3.22
N LEU A 128 9.96 0.34 -2.26
CA LEU A 128 10.38 0.62 -0.88
C LEU A 128 9.57 -0.23 0.10
N ILE A 129 8.25 -0.13 -0.02
CA ILE A 129 7.24 -0.92 0.71
C ILE A 129 6.44 -1.66 -0.36
N ILE A 130 6.30 -2.97 -0.22
CA ILE A 130 5.76 -3.84 -1.28
C ILE A 130 4.74 -4.82 -0.71
N ASP A 131 3.81 -5.30 -1.52
CA ASP A 131 2.99 -6.45 -1.13
C ASP A 131 3.85 -7.73 -1.24
N PRO A 132 3.74 -8.70 -0.32
CA PRO A 132 4.51 -9.94 -0.43
C PRO A 132 4.07 -10.81 -1.61
N GLY A 133 2.90 -10.54 -2.23
CA GLY A 133 2.34 -11.31 -3.32
C GLY A 133 1.88 -12.71 -2.90
N ARG A 134 1.33 -13.50 -3.84
CA ARG A 134 0.69 -14.79 -3.52
C ARG A 134 1.61 -15.97 -3.20
N TYR A 135 2.87 -15.95 -3.66
CA TYR A 135 3.82 -17.07 -3.69
C TYR A 135 3.36 -18.37 -4.39
N THR A 136 2.37 -19.06 -3.85
CA THR A 136 1.97 -20.40 -4.27
C THR A 136 0.45 -20.57 -4.25
N TYR A 137 -0.04 -21.63 -4.88
CA TYR A 137 -1.39 -22.18 -4.68
C TYR A 137 -1.38 -23.46 -3.83
N ASP A 138 -0.19 -23.98 -3.49
CA ASP A 138 -0.03 -25.16 -2.67
C ASP A 138 -0.22 -24.83 -1.16
N GLU A 139 -1.05 -25.62 -0.51
CA GLU A 139 -1.37 -25.55 0.92
C GLU A 139 -0.66 -26.66 1.74
N SER A 140 0.16 -27.48 1.08
CA SER A 140 0.90 -28.59 1.68
C SER A 140 2.18 -28.15 2.43
N GLY A 141 2.85 -29.14 3.04
CA GLY A 141 4.12 -28.95 3.75
C GLY A 141 3.98 -28.52 5.22
N PRO A 142 5.11 -28.37 5.94
CA PRO A 142 5.12 -28.04 7.37
C PRO A 142 4.77 -26.57 7.67
N VAL A 143 4.84 -25.70 6.65
CA VAL A 143 4.37 -24.31 6.71
C VAL A 143 3.46 -24.10 5.51
N ASN A 144 2.17 -23.92 5.75
CA ASN A 144 1.22 -23.57 4.70
C ASN A 144 1.47 -22.13 4.24
N TRP A 145 2.30 -21.98 3.21
CA TRP A 145 2.67 -20.66 2.70
C TRP A 145 1.50 -19.96 2.00
N ARG A 146 0.60 -20.70 1.33
CA ARG A 146 -0.64 -20.15 0.77
C ARG A 146 -1.52 -19.44 1.80
N VAL A 147 -1.48 -19.87 3.06
CA VAL A 147 -2.11 -19.16 4.18
C VAL A 147 -1.26 -17.99 4.65
N ARG A 148 0.05 -18.19 4.84
CA ARG A 148 0.95 -17.13 5.33
C ARG A 148 0.92 -15.87 4.47
N PHE A 149 0.96 -16.01 3.14
CA PHE A 149 1.02 -14.90 2.19
C PHE A 149 -0.32 -14.15 1.99
N ARG A 150 -1.44 -14.64 2.56
CA ARG A 150 -2.78 -14.02 2.42
C ARG A 150 -3.33 -13.41 3.70
N ASN A 151 -2.70 -13.69 4.83
CA ASN A 151 -3.17 -13.25 6.14
C ASN A 151 -2.88 -11.75 6.32
N THR A 152 -3.71 -11.03 7.07
CA THR A 152 -3.54 -9.57 7.30
C THR A 152 -2.15 -9.21 7.85
N ALA A 153 -1.50 -10.14 8.58
CA ALA A 153 -0.13 -10.03 9.08
C ALA A 153 0.98 -10.10 8.00
N ALA A 154 0.61 -10.22 6.72
CA ALA A 154 1.51 -10.24 5.57
C ALA A 154 1.46 -8.96 4.74
N HIS A 155 0.48 -8.08 4.99
CA HIS A 155 0.23 -6.89 4.17
C HIS A 155 0.50 -5.61 4.97
N ASN A 156 0.64 -4.48 4.27
CA ASN A 156 1.09 -3.21 4.83
C ASN A 156 0.01 -2.47 5.63
N THR A 157 -0.69 -3.16 6.53
CA THR A 157 -1.90 -2.69 7.24
C THR A 157 -1.84 -3.05 8.74
N VAL A 158 -2.93 -2.80 9.48
CA VAL A 158 -3.02 -3.09 10.92
C VAL A 158 -3.67 -4.44 11.18
N LEU A 159 -2.98 -5.29 11.94
CA LEU A 159 -3.48 -6.54 12.50
C LEU A 159 -4.02 -6.26 13.92
N VAL A 160 -5.18 -6.82 14.26
CA VAL A 160 -5.83 -6.63 15.58
C VAL A 160 -5.90 -7.97 16.32
N ASP A 161 -5.35 -8.05 17.52
CA ASP A 161 -5.30 -9.26 18.37
C ASP A 161 -4.76 -10.53 17.65
N GLY A 162 -3.90 -10.35 16.64
CA GLY A 162 -3.40 -11.44 15.80
C GLY A 162 -4.41 -12.01 14.78
N ARG A 163 -5.58 -11.39 14.62
CA ARG A 163 -6.69 -11.85 13.78
C ARG A 163 -6.67 -11.21 12.39
N ASN A 164 -7.01 -12.00 11.38
CA ASN A 164 -7.30 -11.49 10.04
C ASN A 164 -8.57 -10.63 10.04
N GLN A 165 -8.68 -9.75 9.04
CA GLN A 165 -9.86 -8.90 8.80
C GLN A 165 -11.15 -9.70 8.54
N THR A 166 -11.06 -10.95 8.06
CA THR A 166 -12.17 -11.91 8.00
C THR A 166 -11.65 -13.35 8.08
N ARG A 167 -12.53 -14.31 8.41
CA ARG A 167 -12.15 -15.73 8.59
C ARG A 167 -11.63 -16.33 7.31
N TYR A 168 -10.47 -16.96 7.42
CA TYR A 168 -9.83 -17.76 6.38
C TYR A 168 -9.49 -19.13 6.96
N GLU A 169 -10.30 -20.14 6.62
CA GLU A 169 -10.36 -21.42 7.32
C GLU A 169 -10.27 -22.61 6.37
N TRP A 170 -9.75 -23.74 6.83
CA TRP A 170 -9.81 -25.00 6.10
C TRP A 170 -11.28 -25.46 5.91
N LYS A 171 -11.75 -25.52 4.66
CA LYS A 171 -13.11 -25.98 4.31
C LYS A 171 -13.05 -27.08 3.26
N LYS A 172 -13.43 -28.30 3.66
CA LYS A 172 -13.40 -29.56 2.88
C LYS A 172 -12.00 -30.03 2.47
N SER A 173 -11.32 -29.29 1.59
CA SER A 173 -10.05 -29.72 0.96
C SER A 173 -9.09 -28.58 0.61
N ARG A 174 -9.39 -27.34 1.04
CA ARG A 174 -8.50 -26.18 0.93
C ARG A 174 -8.92 -25.08 1.91
N PHE A 175 -8.07 -24.09 2.16
CA PHE A 175 -8.44 -22.86 2.86
C PHE A 175 -9.36 -21.99 1.99
N LYS A 176 -10.38 -21.43 2.63
CA LYS A 176 -11.35 -20.52 2.01
C LYS A 176 -11.69 -19.38 2.95
N ILE A 177 -11.93 -18.21 2.34
CA ILE A 177 -12.63 -17.11 3.00
C ILE A 177 -14.03 -17.62 3.37
N SER A 178 -14.39 -17.45 4.64
CA SER A 178 -15.58 -18.06 5.27
C SER A 178 -16.28 -17.13 6.26
N GLY A 179 -15.73 -15.95 6.51
CA GLY A 179 -16.42 -14.84 7.16
C GLY A 179 -17.14 -13.95 6.17
N PRO A 180 -17.94 -12.99 6.65
CA PRO A 180 -18.40 -11.88 5.83
C PRO A 180 -17.20 -11.05 5.35
N GLU A 181 -17.35 -10.35 4.23
CA GLU A 181 -16.41 -9.33 3.79
C GLU A 181 -16.39 -8.15 4.79
N PRO A 182 -15.24 -7.53 5.12
CA PRO A 182 -15.21 -6.37 6.02
C PRO A 182 -15.98 -5.18 5.44
N ASP A 183 -16.71 -4.45 6.27
CA ASP A 183 -17.33 -3.20 5.82
C ASP A 183 -16.22 -2.18 5.53
N ARG A 184 -16.26 -1.55 4.36
CA ARG A 184 -15.27 -0.56 3.94
C ARG A 184 -15.90 0.72 3.43
N SER A 185 -15.15 1.82 3.50
CA SER A 185 -15.54 3.10 2.91
C SER A 185 -14.32 3.92 2.55
N MET A 186 -14.20 4.31 1.28
CA MET A 186 -13.35 5.44 0.90
C MET A 186 -14.12 6.74 1.19
N VAL A 187 -13.75 7.41 2.27
CA VAL A 187 -14.41 8.63 2.78
C VAL A 187 -14.00 9.86 1.98
N ALA A 188 -12.76 9.89 1.48
CA ALA A 188 -12.25 10.99 0.66
C ALA A 188 -11.10 10.53 -0.23
N PHE A 189 -11.08 11.00 -1.48
CA PHE A 189 -9.91 11.01 -2.35
C PHE A 189 -9.80 12.40 -2.99
N VAL A 190 -8.66 13.06 -2.80
CA VAL A 190 -8.41 14.44 -3.25
C VAL A 190 -6.99 14.52 -3.81
N SER A 191 -6.86 15.08 -5.02
CA SER A 191 -5.57 15.42 -5.63
C SER A 191 -5.57 16.89 -6.05
N LYS A 192 -4.59 17.66 -5.57
CA LYS A 192 -4.41 19.09 -5.84
C LYS A 192 -2.91 19.41 -5.99
N PRO A 193 -2.52 20.57 -6.55
CA PRO A 193 -1.14 21.06 -6.44
C PRO A 193 -0.73 21.13 -4.96
N GLY A 194 0.46 20.60 -4.63
CA GLY A 194 1.01 20.58 -3.27
C GLY A 194 0.42 19.57 -2.29
N LEU A 195 -0.71 18.91 -2.59
CA LEU A 195 -1.34 17.95 -1.68
C LEU A 195 -2.17 16.87 -2.39
N ASP A 196 -1.87 15.61 -2.11
CA ASP A 196 -2.86 14.52 -2.17
C ASP A 196 -3.37 14.16 -0.77
N TYR A 197 -4.61 13.68 -0.71
CA TYR A 197 -5.20 13.11 0.50
C TYR A 197 -6.15 11.96 0.14
N LEU A 198 -6.02 10.84 0.83
CA LEU A 198 -7.03 9.77 0.87
C LEU A 198 -7.37 9.36 2.29
N HIS A 199 -8.58 8.82 2.49
CA HIS A 199 -9.09 8.37 3.78
C HIS A 199 -9.98 7.13 3.62
N GLY A 200 -9.41 5.94 3.83
CA GLY A 200 -10.15 4.69 3.90
C GLY A 200 -10.57 4.36 5.34
N ILE A 201 -11.69 3.66 5.51
CA ILE A 201 -12.12 3.05 6.77
C ILE A 201 -12.49 1.60 6.52
N ALA A 202 -12.09 0.71 7.42
CA ALA A 202 -12.44 -0.70 7.50
C ALA A 202 -13.08 -1.04 8.85
N ARG A 203 -14.03 -1.97 8.86
CA ARG A 203 -14.59 -2.62 10.05
C ARG A 203 -14.63 -4.12 9.85
N SER A 204 -13.96 -4.83 10.75
CA SER A 204 -13.94 -6.29 10.78
C SER A 204 -15.16 -6.83 11.51
N TYR A 205 -15.58 -8.03 11.15
CA TYR A 205 -16.55 -8.82 11.91
C TYR A 205 -15.86 -9.78 12.92
N GLU A 206 -14.52 -9.82 12.93
CA GLU A 206 -13.70 -10.68 13.79
C GLU A 206 -13.17 -9.98 15.05
N TYR A 207 -13.29 -8.64 15.12
CA TYR A 207 -12.86 -7.81 16.25
C TYR A 207 -13.61 -6.47 16.28
N PRO A 208 -14.01 -5.93 17.47
CA PRO A 208 -14.81 -4.71 17.59
C PRO A 208 -14.00 -3.41 17.45
N ALA A 209 -12.98 -3.39 16.59
CA ALA A 209 -12.14 -2.23 16.33
C ALA A 209 -12.36 -1.67 14.92
N ILE A 210 -12.57 -0.36 14.84
CA ILE A 210 -12.63 0.40 13.59
C ILE A 210 -11.21 0.85 13.23
N HIS A 211 -10.77 0.55 12.02
CA HIS A 211 -9.49 1.01 11.46
C HIS A 211 -9.77 2.05 10.38
N GLY A 212 -9.42 3.31 10.64
CA GLY A 212 -9.33 4.34 9.63
C GLY A 212 -7.87 4.54 9.22
N ARG A 213 -7.58 4.66 7.92
CA ARG A 213 -6.26 5.04 7.43
C ARG A 213 -6.36 6.30 6.59
N LYS A 214 -5.56 7.30 6.92
CA LYS A 214 -5.38 8.53 6.12
C LYS A 214 -3.97 8.54 5.55
N VAL A 215 -3.83 8.92 4.28
CA VAL A 215 -2.53 9.13 3.63
C VAL A 215 -2.53 10.51 2.99
N LEU A 216 -1.54 11.33 3.32
CA LEU A 216 -1.28 12.62 2.70
C LEU A 216 -0.01 12.52 1.83
N PHE A 217 -0.02 13.00 0.59
CA PHE A 217 1.24 13.32 -0.11
C PHE A 217 1.52 14.81 -0.01
N ILE A 218 2.49 15.20 0.81
CA ILE A 218 2.88 16.60 0.96
C ILE A 218 3.82 16.93 -0.20
N ASN A 219 3.40 17.80 -1.13
CA ASN A 219 4.11 18.17 -2.36
C ASN A 219 4.55 16.99 -3.28
N GLY A 220 4.26 15.73 -2.92
CA GLY A 220 4.89 14.55 -3.53
C GLY A 220 4.92 13.15 -2.62
N GLU A 221 5.76 13.87 -1.71
CA GLU A 221 7.27 13.92 -1.63
C GLU A 221 7.82 13.03 -0.51
N TYR A 222 7.14 13.10 0.61
CA TYR A 222 7.09 12.11 1.67
C TYR A 222 5.61 11.94 2.04
N TRP A 223 5.19 10.70 2.28
CA TRP A 223 3.81 10.45 2.71
C TRP A 223 3.69 10.63 4.22
N VAL A 224 2.58 11.17 4.69
CA VAL A 224 2.21 11.11 6.10
C VAL A 224 1.01 10.18 6.22
N ILE A 225 1.23 9.05 6.89
CA ILE A 225 0.23 8.01 7.12
C ILE A 225 -0.26 8.12 8.56
N LEU A 226 -1.58 8.19 8.75
CA LEU A 226 -2.25 8.12 10.04
C LEU A 226 -3.08 6.84 10.08
N ASP A 227 -2.68 5.90 10.93
CA ASP A 227 -3.46 4.70 11.25
C ASP A 227 -4.23 4.94 12.54
N LEU A 228 -5.55 5.08 12.39
CA LEU A 228 -6.50 5.55 13.38
C LEU A 228 -7.35 4.38 13.87
N LEU A 229 -7.04 3.86 15.05
CA LEU A 229 -7.71 2.71 15.63
C LEU A 229 -8.68 3.16 16.73
N ARG A 230 -9.92 2.68 16.69
CA ARG A 230 -10.94 2.95 17.71
C ARG A 230 -11.73 1.70 18.09
N ALA A 231 -11.71 1.37 19.38
CA ALA A 231 -12.59 0.40 20.03
C ALA A 231 -12.96 0.91 21.44
N ASP A 232 -13.97 0.29 22.05
CA ASP A 232 -14.36 0.56 23.44
C ASP A 232 -13.49 -0.22 24.45
N GLU A 233 -13.14 -1.48 24.12
CA GLU A 233 -12.22 -2.32 24.89
C GLU A 233 -10.78 -2.24 24.35
N SER A 234 -9.79 -2.68 25.14
CA SER A 234 -8.37 -2.60 24.76
C SER A 234 -7.94 -3.78 23.90
N HIS A 235 -7.46 -3.51 22.69
CA HIS A 235 -6.87 -4.49 21.79
C HIS A 235 -5.36 -4.30 21.66
N ARG A 236 -4.69 -5.32 21.15
CA ARG A 236 -3.34 -5.24 20.61
C ARG A 236 -3.42 -4.88 19.12
N TYR A 237 -2.76 -3.79 18.74
CA TYR A 237 -2.62 -3.34 17.36
C TYR A 237 -1.17 -3.54 16.90
N ASP A 238 -0.98 -4.30 15.84
CA ASP A 238 0.31 -4.49 15.15
C ASP A 238 0.23 -3.89 13.74
N LEU A 239 0.85 -2.74 13.53
CA LEU A 239 1.01 -2.10 12.21
C LEU A 239 2.27 -2.65 11.53
N HIS A 240 2.14 -3.09 10.27
CA HIS A 240 3.23 -3.69 9.50
C HIS A 240 3.62 -2.84 8.28
N PHE A 241 4.93 -2.80 7.99
CA PHE A 241 5.50 -2.34 6.72
C PHE A 241 6.49 -3.40 6.21
N HIS A 242 6.11 -4.08 5.13
CA HIS A 242 6.86 -5.10 4.43
C HIS A 242 7.77 -4.40 3.43
N LEU A 243 9.07 -4.32 3.74
CA LEU A 243 10.02 -3.61 2.89
C LEU A 243 10.44 -4.48 1.70
N ALA A 244 10.93 -3.84 0.63
CA ALA A 244 11.43 -4.54 -0.54
C ALA A 244 12.70 -5.37 -0.22
N PRO A 245 12.97 -6.49 -0.94
CA PRO A 245 14.15 -7.34 -0.71
C PRO A 245 15.51 -6.63 -0.62
N PRO A 246 15.81 -5.52 -1.34
CA PRO A 246 17.06 -4.77 -1.16
C PRO A 246 17.30 -4.21 0.26
N ALA A 247 16.29 -4.15 1.12
CA ALA A 247 16.44 -3.77 2.52
C ALA A 247 16.92 -4.92 3.43
N GLN A 248 17.00 -6.16 2.95
CA GLN A 248 17.31 -7.34 3.76
C GLN A 248 18.73 -7.26 4.38
N GLY A 249 18.79 -6.98 5.69
CA GLY A 249 20.04 -6.77 6.44
C GLY A 249 20.44 -5.30 6.59
N GLU A 250 19.82 -4.40 5.83
CA GLU A 250 20.13 -2.96 5.75
C GLU A 250 19.14 -2.08 6.55
N VAL A 251 18.33 -2.68 7.44
CA VAL A 251 17.36 -1.97 8.28
C VAL A 251 17.94 -1.69 9.67
N SER A 252 17.83 -0.45 10.14
CA SER A 252 18.25 -0.08 11.50
C SER A 252 17.24 0.83 12.20
N LEU A 253 17.11 0.68 13.53
CA LEU A 253 16.31 1.54 14.40
C LEU A 253 17.20 2.64 15.01
N SER A 254 16.64 3.84 15.14
CA SER A 254 17.28 4.97 15.83
C SER A 254 16.23 5.77 16.59
N VAL A 255 16.64 6.40 17.69
CA VAL A 255 15.76 7.17 18.59
C VAL A 255 16.43 8.51 18.91
N SER A 256 15.71 9.60 18.68
CA SER A 256 16.10 10.96 19.10
C SER A 256 15.39 11.33 20.41
N HIS A 257 15.35 12.64 20.74
CA HIS A 257 14.53 13.18 21.82
C HIS A 257 13.01 12.96 21.60
N ASP A 258 12.58 13.07 20.34
CA ASP A 258 11.18 13.27 19.93
C ASP A 258 10.67 12.19 18.95
N THR A 259 11.57 11.43 18.32
CA THR A 259 11.29 10.65 17.12
C THR A 259 11.87 9.24 17.22
N LEU A 260 11.08 8.24 16.83
CA LEU A 260 11.51 6.89 16.52
C LEU A 260 11.63 6.77 15.00
N SER A 261 12.85 6.52 14.51
CA SER A 261 13.15 6.40 13.08
C SER A 261 13.63 4.99 12.73
N VAL A 262 13.21 4.51 11.56
CA VAL A 262 13.69 3.29 10.92
C VAL A 262 14.34 3.67 9.61
N TYR A 263 15.62 3.38 9.46
CA TYR A 263 16.38 3.62 8.23
C TYR A 263 16.47 2.34 7.42
N SER A 264 16.33 2.47 6.10
CA SER A 264 16.46 1.42 5.11
C SER A 264 16.90 2.03 3.76
N PRO A 265 17.39 1.25 2.78
CA PRO A 265 17.85 1.78 1.51
C PRO A 265 16.80 2.64 0.80
N LYS A 266 17.11 3.94 0.61
CA LYS A 266 16.23 4.97 0.01
C LYS A 266 14.92 5.26 0.77
N LEU A 267 14.72 4.77 1.99
CA LEU A 267 13.54 5.05 2.81
C LEU A 267 13.89 5.29 4.29
N VAL A 268 13.36 6.39 4.84
CA VAL A 268 13.23 6.60 6.29
C VAL A 268 11.75 6.52 6.66
N LEU A 269 11.40 5.63 7.59
CA LEU A 269 10.14 5.69 8.34
C LEU A 269 10.40 6.49 9.62
N ALA A 270 9.60 7.50 9.93
CA ALA A 270 9.75 8.29 11.16
C ALA A 270 8.39 8.52 11.83
N GLN A 271 8.34 8.43 13.16
CA GLN A 271 7.13 8.65 13.96
C GLN A 271 7.48 9.31 15.30
N PRO A 272 6.51 9.93 16.01
CA PRO A 272 6.75 10.42 17.35
C PRO A 272 7.16 9.32 18.32
N LEU A 273 8.11 9.63 19.20
CA LEU A 273 8.59 8.74 20.26
C LEU A 273 7.56 8.65 21.40
N VAL A 274 6.49 7.89 21.17
CA VAL A 274 5.46 7.63 22.19
C VAL A 274 5.82 6.36 22.96
N PRO A 275 5.96 6.38 24.31
CA PRO A 275 6.38 5.22 25.10
C PRO A 275 5.52 3.94 24.97
N THR A 276 4.31 4.05 24.43
CA THR A 276 3.42 2.92 24.12
C THR A 276 3.82 2.14 22.86
N VAL A 277 4.55 2.77 21.93
CA VAL A 277 4.92 2.16 20.65
C VAL A 277 6.15 1.28 20.83
N ARG A 278 6.04 0.02 20.43
CA ARG A 278 7.12 -0.97 20.49
C ARG A 278 7.50 -1.40 19.07
N PRO A 279 8.67 -0.97 18.54
CA PRO A 279 9.14 -1.40 17.24
C PRO A 279 9.79 -2.80 17.30
N SER A 280 9.62 -3.58 16.24
CA SER A 280 10.48 -4.73 15.91
C SER A 280 10.81 -4.75 14.42
N ILE A 281 11.97 -5.32 14.09
CA ILE A 281 12.33 -5.72 12.72
C ILE A 281 12.23 -7.24 12.69
N GLU A 282 11.47 -7.78 11.75
CA GLU A 282 11.14 -9.21 11.65
C GLU A 282 11.48 -9.78 10.29
N GLU A 283 11.65 -11.10 10.23
CA GLU A 283 11.92 -11.80 8.98
C GLU A 283 10.61 -12.10 8.22
N GLY A 284 10.46 -11.45 7.06
CA GLY A 284 9.39 -11.71 6.10
C GLY A 284 9.88 -12.36 4.81
N PHE A 285 8.95 -12.52 3.88
CA PHE A 285 9.23 -12.99 2.52
C PHE A 285 8.41 -12.22 1.51
N VAL A 286 8.99 -11.96 0.34
CA VAL A 286 8.32 -11.35 -0.83
C VAL A 286 8.40 -12.32 -2.00
N SER A 287 7.34 -12.37 -2.81
CA SER A 287 7.20 -13.22 -3.98
C SER A 287 6.71 -12.41 -5.17
N THR A 288 7.65 -11.99 -6.02
CA THR A 288 7.33 -11.32 -7.29
C THR A 288 6.73 -12.26 -8.34
N SER A 289 6.89 -13.59 -8.20
CA SER A 289 6.44 -14.59 -9.18
C SER A 289 6.27 -15.99 -8.58
N TYR A 290 5.38 -16.79 -9.18
CA TYR A 290 5.01 -18.13 -8.71
C TYR A 290 6.17 -19.04 -8.27
N GLY A 291 6.04 -19.66 -7.10
CA GLY A 291 6.97 -20.66 -6.58
C GLY A 291 8.31 -20.10 -6.10
N LYS A 292 8.58 -18.80 -6.28
CA LYS A 292 9.79 -18.12 -5.82
C LYS A 292 9.44 -17.19 -4.65
N LYS A 293 10.23 -17.22 -3.59
CA LYS A 293 10.17 -16.19 -2.54
C LYS A 293 11.55 -15.87 -2.02
N GLU A 294 11.79 -14.60 -1.77
CA GLU A 294 13.04 -14.04 -1.28
C GLU A 294 12.83 -13.49 0.13
N ARG A 295 13.90 -13.42 0.94
CA ARG A 295 13.82 -12.83 2.29
C ARG A 295 13.71 -11.32 2.17
N ALA A 296 12.82 -10.72 2.94
CA ALA A 296 12.70 -9.26 3.05
C ALA A 296 12.27 -8.88 4.47
N PRO A 297 12.70 -7.72 5.02
CA PRO A 297 12.43 -7.37 6.40
C PRO A 297 11.05 -6.73 6.55
N ILE A 298 10.39 -7.03 7.67
CA ILE A 298 9.13 -6.41 8.07
C ILE A 298 9.44 -5.47 9.23
N VAL A 299 9.08 -4.20 9.10
CA VAL A 299 9.03 -3.26 10.22
C VAL A 299 7.66 -3.38 10.86
N ARG A 300 7.60 -3.76 12.14
CA ARG A 300 6.35 -3.86 12.90
C ARG A 300 6.34 -2.87 14.05
N LEU A 301 5.19 -2.22 14.25
CA LEU A 301 4.95 -1.27 15.34
C LEU A 301 3.76 -1.78 16.15
N THR A 302 3.99 -2.17 17.41
CA THR A 302 2.91 -2.62 18.31
C THR A 302 2.49 -1.51 19.28
N GLN A 303 1.19 -1.37 19.53
CA GLN A 303 0.61 -0.70 20.70
C GLN A 303 -0.51 -1.58 21.30
N ASP A 304 -0.79 -1.42 22.60
CA ASP A 304 -2.03 -1.92 23.21
C ASP A 304 -2.83 -0.72 23.72
N ALA A 305 -4.08 -0.59 23.29
CA ALA A 305 -4.98 0.51 23.65
C ALA A 305 -6.42 0.17 23.25
N SER A 306 -7.41 0.90 23.76
CA SER A 306 -8.76 0.89 23.17
C SER A 306 -8.83 1.76 21.92
N SER A 307 -8.32 2.99 21.99
CA SER A 307 -8.13 3.86 20.82
C SER A 307 -6.69 4.37 20.75
N THR A 308 -6.09 4.36 19.56
CA THR A 308 -4.73 4.88 19.32
C THR A 308 -4.56 5.46 17.91
N CYS A 309 -3.44 6.15 17.69
CA CYS A 309 -2.97 6.58 16.38
C CYS A 309 -1.49 6.19 16.22
N PHE A 310 -1.15 5.51 15.13
CA PHE A 310 0.22 5.56 14.60
C PHE A 310 0.29 6.74 13.62
N LEU A 311 1.34 7.55 13.70
CA LEU A 311 1.64 8.63 12.75
C LEU A 311 3.00 8.32 12.14
N THR A 312 3.03 7.89 10.89
CA THR A 312 4.27 7.50 10.21
C THR A 312 4.51 8.39 9.00
N VAL A 313 5.60 9.15 9.06
CA VAL A 313 6.21 9.80 7.90
C VAL A 313 6.98 8.73 7.12
N VAL A 314 6.59 8.50 5.88
CA VAL A 314 7.24 7.60 4.93
C VAL A 314 8.04 8.48 3.96
N TYR A 315 9.33 8.66 4.24
CA TYR A 315 10.18 9.60 3.51
C TYR A 315 11.15 8.88 2.56
N PRO A 316 10.91 8.87 1.25
CA PRO A 316 11.86 8.35 0.26
C PRO A 316 13.03 9.32 0.06
N TYR A 317 14.24 8.83 -0.21
CA TYR A 317 15.40 9.69 -0.52
C TYR A 317 16.29 9.12 -1.64
N LYS A 318 16.87 9.99 -2.48
CA LYS A 318 17.80 9.58 -3.56
C LYS A 318 19.19 9.21 -3.04
N ASN A 319 19.85 10.16 -2.38
CA ASN A 319 21.30 10.11 -2.11
C ASN A 319 21.62 10.04 -0.61
N THR A 320 21.06 10.95 0.19
CA THR A 320 21.36 11.09 1.62
C THR A 320 20.05 10.98 2.41
N ALA A 321 20.04 10.16 3.46
CA ALA A 321 18.89 10.06 4.35
C ALA A 321 18.66 11.40 5.09
N PRO A 322 17.43 11.95 5.10
CA PRO A 322 17.12 13.15 5.85
C PRO A 322 17.19 12.92 7.36
N LYS A 323 17.44 13.99 8.11
CA LYS A 323 17.10 14.02 9.54
C LYS A 323 15.67 14.53 9.67
N ILE A 324 14.79 13.68 10.20
CA ILE A 324 13.38 13.98 10.43
C ILE A 324 13.17 14.09 11.94
N SER A 325 12.49 15.16 12.36
CA SER A 325 11.86 15.28 13.68
C SER A 325 10.35 15.15 13.46
N VAL A 326 9.65 14.40 14.32
CA VAL A 326 8.20 14.21 14.25
C VAL A 326 7.63 14.34 15.66
N GLU A 327 7.30 15.56 16.06
CA GLU A 327 6.69 15.80 17.38
C GLU A 327 5.29 15.17 17.49
N ALA A 328 4.95 14.64 18.67
CA ALA A 328 3.59 14.23 18.96
C ALA A 328 2.70 15.48 19.09
N PRO A 329 1.50 15.53 18.47
CA PRO A 329 0.61 16.68 18.60
C PRO A 329 0.24 16.90 20.08
N PRO A 330 0.22 18.14 20.58
CA PRO A 330 -0.03 18.41 21.99
C PRO A 330 -1.45 17.99 22.39
N THR A 331 -1.52 17.02 23.31
CA THR A 331 -2.73 16.40 23.88
C THR A 331 -3.50 15.41 23.01
N SER A 332 -4.15 14.47 23.70
CA SER A 332 -5.10 13.52 23.11
C SER A 332 -6.38 14.16 22.55
N GLY A 333 -6.64 15.44 22.85
CA GLY A 333 -7.76 16.20 22.30
C GLY A 333 -7.57 16.56 20.83
N ASP A 334 -6.35 16.96 20.43
CA ASP A 334 -6.04 17.29 19.05
C ASP A 334 -5.84 16.05 18.18
N LEU A 335 -5.34 14.94 18.77
CA LEU A 335 -5.48 13.60 18.18
C LEU A 335 -6.95 13.26 17.88
N ARG A 336 -7.90 13.55 18.79
CA ARG A 336 -9.34 13.34 18.55
C ARG A 336 -9.91 14.23 17.44
N ARG A 337 -9.38 15.45 17.24
CA ARG A 337 -9.77 16.31 16.09
C ARG A 337 -9.22 15.77 14.77
N LEU A 338 -7.95 15.38 14.72
CA LEU A 338 -7.33 14.69 13.58
C LEU A 338 -8.04 13.38 13.24
N LEU A 339 -8.50 12.64 14.26
CA LEU A 339 -9.35 11.45 14.15
C LEU A 339 -10.70 11.78 13.49
N ASP A 340 -11.43 12.77 14.01
CA ASP A 340 -12.82 13.09 13.61
C ASP A 340 -12.96 13.88 12.29
N GLY A 341 -11.87 14.43 11.75
CA GLY A 341 -11.85 14.98 10.39
C GLY A 341 -12.65 16.27 10.19
N ARG A 342 -12.90 17.03 11.26
CA ARG A 342 -13.30 18.44 11.14
C ARG A 342 -12.07 19.26 10.73
N GLN A 343 -12.25 20.13 9.74
CA GLN A 343 -11.25 21.10 9.29
C GLN A 343 -11.00 22.18 10.35
#